data_AF-A0A968HVE8-F1
#
_entry.id   AF-A0A968HVE8-F1
#
_cell.length_a   1.000
_cell.length_b   1.000
_cell.length_c   1.000
_cell.angle_alpha   90.00
_cell.angle_beta   90.00
_cell.angle_gamma   90.00
#
_symmetry.space_group_name_H-M   'P 1'
#
loop_
_entity.id
_entity.type
_entity.pdbx_description
1 polymer ?
#
loop_
_entity_poly.entity_id
_entity_poly.type
_entity_poly.pdbx_seq_one_letter_code
_entity_poly.pdbx_strand_id
1 'polypeptide(L)'
;MIKPPQATLHTLAVVGAPTLCLAMGWFRPTRIKNFFQDVLGYSLLSGTIGALAITLGFVLTYFYALGIFDDTVTSINFDTLAQEYGQAQAVATLIAMIYGLLIFLDSVGIMIWKPHTVQRHLGAFAYGCGSVAMCMATLLLMPQVFQIEYPDRAGWTLVLFLPTAAHYLLRMLQSSSILRKLRRSLMQP
;
A
#
# COMPACT_ATOMS: atom_id res chain seq x y z
N MET A 1 15.08 10.62 20.67
CA MET A 1 15.00 9.15 20.88
C MET A 1 13.63 8.80 21.44
N ILE A 2 12.78 8.17 20.63
CA ILE A 2 11.47 7.66 21.10
C ILE A 2 11.71 6.33 21.82
N LYS A 3 11.01 6.12 22.95
CA LYS A 3 11.13 4.86 23.68
C LYS A 3 10.38 3.76 22.91
N PRO A 4 10.96 2.55 22.75
CA PRO A 4 10.32 1.42 22.05
C PRO A 4 8.85 1.13 22.43
N PRO A 5 8.38 1.30 23.69
CA PRO A 5 6.95 1.10 24.02
C PRO A 5 5.99 2.09 23.35
N GLN A 6 6.43 3.30 23.00
CA GLN A 6 5.55 4.30 22.37
C GLN A 6 5.30 3.96 20.90
N ALA A 7 6.31 3.41 20.20
CA ALA A 7 6.16 2.96 18.82
C ALA A 7 5.19 1.78 18.71
N THR A 8 5.21 0.85 19.69
CA THR A 8 4.30 -0.30 19.71
C THR A 8 2.85 0.09 19.99
N LEU A 9 2.62 1.07 20.87
CA LEU A 9 1.26 1.55 21.14
C LEU A 9 0.64 2.22 19.91
N HIS A 10 1.41 3.02 19.18
CA HIS A 10 0.94 3.67 17.95
C HIS A 10 0.62 2.67 16.85
N THR A 11 1.44 1.63 16.66
CA THR A 11 1.14 0.59 15.65
C THR A 11 -0.10 -0.21 16.02
N LEU A 12 -0.29 -0.55 17.30
CA LEU A 12 -1.49 -1.23 17.77
C LEU A 12 -2.75 -0.39 17.58
N ALA A 13 -2.69 0.92 17.85
CA ALA A 13 -3.81 1.82 17.63
C ALA A 13 -4.16 1.96 16.14
N VAL A 14 -3.15 2.09 15.28
CA VAL A 14 -3.34 2.26 13.83
C VAL A 14 -3.88 0.99 13.17
N VAL A 15 -3.47 -0.20 13.61
CA VAL A 15 -3.98 -1.48 13.08
C VAL A 15 -5.29 -1.91 13.76
N GLY A 16 -5.46 -1.56 15.03
CA GLY A 16 -6.65 -1.85 15.83
C GLY A 16 -7.88 -1.04 15.41
N ALA A 17 -7.71 0.23 15.03
CA ALA A 17 -8.84 1.08 14.64
C ALA A 17 -9.59 0.58 13.40
N PRO A 18 -8.94 0.21 12.27
CA PRO A 18 -9.62 -0.38 11.12
C PRO A 18 -10.35 -1.69 11.44
N THR A 19 -9.74 -2.54 12.27
CA THR A 19 -10.32 -3.83 12.66
C THR A 19 -11.53 -3.67 13.57
N LEU A 20 -11.50 -2.71 14.49
CA LEU A 20 -12.67 -2.33 15.29
C LEU A 20 -13.81 -1.75 14.44
N CYS A 21 -13.50 -0.88 13.46
CA CYS A 21 -14.51 -0.35 12.55
C CYS A 21 -15.18 -1.44 11.71
N LEU A 22 -14.42 -2.47 11.30
CA LEU A 22 -14.96 -3.66 10.65
C LEU A 22 -15.82 -4.48 11.61
N ALA A 23 -15.37 -4.71 12.85
CA ALA A 23 -16.08 -5.49 13.85
C ALA A 23 -17.41 -4.84 14.27
N MET A 24 -17.47 -3.51 14.33
CA MET A 24 -18.70 -2.75 14.58
C MET A 24 -19.71 -2.79 13.43
N GLY A 25 -19.37 -3.44 12.31
CA GLY A 25 -20.28 -3.61 11.17
C GLY A 25 -20.56 -2.32 10.40
N TRP A 26 -19.71 -1.29 10.57
CA TRP A 26 -19.83 -0.04 9.81
C TRP A 26 -19.60 -0.27 8.32
N PHE A 27 -18.79 -1.28 7.98
CA PHE A 27 -18.59 -1.76 6.62
C PHE A 27 -19.18 -3.17 6.50
N ARG A 28 -20.34 -3.31 5.86
CA ARG A 28 -20.93 -4.62 5.54
C ARG A 28 -20.43 -5.08 4.17
N PRO A 29 -19.55 -6.11 4.09
CA PRO A 29 -19.10 -6.65 2.81
C PRO A 29 -20.28 -7.31 2.07
N THR A 30 -20.43 -6.97 0.79
CA THR A 30 -21.67 -7.21 0.04
C THR A 30 -21.93 -8.68 -0.32
N ARG A 31 -20.97 -9.60 -0.18
CA ARG A 31 -21.15 -11.05 -0.36
C ARG A 31 -19.88 -11.82 0.01
N ILE A 32 -19.91 -12.53 1.13
CA ILE A 32 -18.90 -13.52 1.47
C ILE A 32 -19.63 -14.87 1.53
N LYS A 33 -19.46 -15.72 0.51
CA LYS A 33 -20.05 -17.05 0.52
C LYS A 33 -19.19 -18.03 1.32
N ASN A 34 -17.87 -17.91 1.19
CA ASN A 34 -16.88 -18.67 1.98
C ASN A 34 -15.89 -17.70 2.62
N PHE A 35 -16.07 -17.37 3.91
CA PHE A 35 -15.25 -16.38 4.62
C PHE A 35 -13.75 -16.70 4.54
N PHE A 36 -13.36 -17.92 4.87
CA PHE A 36 -11.96 -18.31 4.82
C PHE A 36 -11.37 -18.17 3.41
N GLN A 37 -12.01 -18.68 2.37
CA GLN A 37 -11.38 -18.68 1.04
C GLN A 37 -11.43 -17.31 0.35
N ASP A 38 -12.55 -16.59 0.47
CA ASP A 38 -12.73 -15.31 -0.20
C ASP A 38 -11.97 -14.18 0.53
N VAL A 39 -11.94 -14.19 1.87
CA VAL A 39 -11.25 -13.14 2.65
C VAL A 39 -9.77 -13.47 2.85
N LEU A 40 -9.44 -14.69 3.32
CA LEU A 40 -8.04 -15.05 3.57
C LEU A 40 -7.26 -15.15 2.26
N GLY A 41 -7.84 -15.75 1.23
CA GLY A 41 -7.21 -15.87 -0.08
C GLY A 41 -6.94 -14.51 -0.73
N TYR A 42 -7.92 -13.60 -0.67
CA TYR A 42 -7.75 -12.23 -1.14
C TYR A 42 -6.71 -11.47 -0.31
N SER A 43 -6.77 -11.56 1.02
CA SER A 43 -5.82 -10.88 1.90
C SER A 43 -4.39 -11.38 1.73
N LEU A 44 -4.20 -12.69 1.56
CA LEU A 44 -2.89 -13.28 1.31
C LEU A 44 -2.34 -12.80 -0.04
N LEU A 45 -3.15 -12.89 -1.10
CA LEU A 45 -2.72 -12.58 -2.45
C LEU A 45 -2.53 -11.07 -2.68
N SER A 46 -3.38 -10.22 -2.10
CA SER A 46 -3.15 -8.76 -2.08
C SER A 46 -1.94 -8.40 -1.22
N GLY A 47 -1.75 -9.07 -0.08
CA GLY A 47 -0.60 -8.87 0.80
C GLY A 47 0.73 -9.21 0.11
N THR A 48 0.82 -10.33 -0.60
CA THR A 48 2.04 -10.73 -1.32
C THR A 48 2.36 -9.79 -2.48
N ILE A 49 1.35 -9.39 -3.27
CA ILE A 49 1.53 -8.45 -4.38
C ILE A 49 1.91 -7.06 -3.86
N GLY A 50 1.27 -6.60 -2.79
CA GLY A 50 1.61 -5.34 -2.13
C GLY A 50 3.02 -5.35 -1.57
N ALA A 51 3.42 -6.42 -0.88
CA ALA A 51 4.77 -6.58 -0.36
C ALA A 51 5.82 -6.54 -1.48
N LEU A 52 5.58 -7.24 -2.60
CA LEU A 52 6.44 -7.18 -3.78
C LEU A 52 6.54 -5.78 -4.38
N ALA A 53 5.43 -5.04 -4.46
CA ALA A 53 5.44 -3.67 -4.96
C ALA A 53 6.24 -2.73 -4.03
N ILE A 54 6.09 -2.87 -2.71
CA ILE A 54 6.80 -2.06 -1.73
C ILE A 54 8.31 -2.37 -1.77
N THR A 55 8.69 -3.66 -1.79
CA THR A 55 10.11 -4.06 -1.84
C THR A 55 10.76 -3.61 -3.15
N LEU A 56 10.06 -3.76 -4.28
CA LEU A 56 10.56 -3.31 -5.58
C LEU A 56 10.70 -1.77 -5.62
N GLY A 57 9.76 -1.02 -5.06
CA GLY A 57 9.84 0.43 -4.94
C GLY A 57 11.01 0.89 -4.07
N PHE A 58 11.22 0.23 -2.94
CA PHE A 58 12.36 0.49 -2.05
C PHE A 58 13.69 0.22 -2.77
N VAL A 59 13.82 -0.95 -3.39
CA VAL A 59 15.04 -1.39 -4.07
C VAL A 59 15.37 -0.50 -5.28
N LEU A 60 14.38 -0.16 -6.11
CA LEU A 60 14.59 0.74 -7.25
C LEU A 60 15.01 2.13 -6.79
N THR A 61 14.38 2.68 -5.76
CA THR A 61 14.72 4.01 -5.25
C THR A 61 16.14 3.99 -4.66
N TYR A 62 16.50 2.94 -3.93
CA TYR A 62 17.83 2.77 -3.36
C TYR A 62 18.92 2.63 -4.44
N PHE A 63 18.68 1.86 -5.50
CA PHE A 63 19.64 1.73 -6.60
C PHE A 63 19.74 2.98 -7.47
N TYR A 64 18.64 3.70 -7.64
CA TYR A 64 18.61 4.98 -8.33
C TYR A 64 19.43 6.04 -7.58
N ALA A 65 19.22 6.12 -6.26
CA ALA A 65 19.96 6.96 -5.33
C ALA A 65 21.48 6.70 -5.35
N LEU A 66 21.88 5.43 -5.46
CA LEU A 66 23.29 5.06 -5.60
C LEU A 66 23.92 5.47 -6.94
N GLY A 67 23.15 6.03 -7.88
CA GLY A 67 23.65 6.49 -9.17
C GLY A 67 24.13 5.37 -10.08
N ILE A 68 23.73 4.12 -9.84
CA ILE A 68 24.11 2.96 -10.66
C ILE A 68 23.60 3.08 -12.10
N PHE A 69 22.58 3.91 -12.33
CA PHE A 69 22.03 4.20 -13.65
C PHE A 69 22.59 5.47 -14.29
N ASP A 70 23.50 6.17 -13.62
CA ASP A 70 24.12 7.40 -14.10
C ASP A 70 25.61 7.13 -14.36
N ASP A 71 26.03 7.17 -15.63
CA ASP A 71 27.38 6.81 -16.09
C ASP A 71 28.49 7.75 -15.55
N THR A 72 28.13 8.74 -14.72
CA THR A 72 29.00 9.85 -14.30
C THR A 72 29.53 9.74 -12.86
N VAL A 73 29.12 8.74 -12.08
CA VAL A 73 29.44 8.69 -10.63
C VAL A 73 30.84 8.11 -10.38
N THR A 74 31.76 8.98 -9.94
CA THR A 74 33.18 8.66 -9.70
C THR A 74 33.58 8.54 -8.22
N SER A 75 32.66 8.76 -7.26
CA SER A 75 32.94 8.56 -5.82
C SER A 75 31.67 8.37 -4.99
N ILE A 76 31.60 7.27 -4.24
CA ILE A 76 30.52 6.99 -3.28
C ILE A 76 30.80 7.80 -2.01
N ASN A 77 30.00 8.84 -1.75
CA ASN A 77 30.07 9.59 -0.50
C ASN A 77 29.22 8.89 0.57
N PHE A 78 29.81 8.57 1.73
CA PHE A 78 29.10 7.88 2.81
C PHE A 78 28.11 8.79 3.57
N ASP A 79 28.28 10.11 3.50
CA ASP A 79 27.37 11.06 4.17
C ASP A 79 26.02 11.20 3.44
N THR A 80 25.97 10.96 2.12
CA THR A 80 24.70 10.97 1.37
C THR A 80 23.87 9.70 1.59
N LEU A 81 24.50 8.59 1.99
CA LEU A 81 23.82 7.30 2.20
C LEU A 81 22.66 7.35 3.20
N ALA A 82 22.76 8.18 4.24
CA ALA A 82 21.70 8.33 5.24
C ALA A 82 20.46 9.05 4.66
N GLN A 83 20.69 10.04 3.80
CA GLN A 83 19.66 10.80 3.08
C GLN A 83 18.99 9.92 2.00
N GLU A 84 19.79 9.18 1.23
CA GLU A 84 19.29 8.22 0.24
C GLU A 84 18.39 7.13 0.86
N TYR A 85 18.74 6.66 2.06
CA TYR A 85 17.92 5.69 2.80
C TYR A 85 16.57 6.29 3.21
N GLY A 86 16.57 7.55 3.67
CA GLY A 86 15.35 8.28 4.03
C GLY A 86 14.40 8.44 2.86
N GLN A 87 14.93 8.71 1.66
CA GLN A 87 14.15 8.78 0.44
C GLN A 87 13.54 7.43 0.05
N ALA A 88 14.32 6.34 0.09
CA ALA A 88 13.82 5.00 -0.23
C ALA A 88 12.70 4.56 0.74
N GLN A 89 12.85 4.86 2.03
CA GLN A 89 11.83 4.61 3.04
C GLN A 89 10.57 5.46 2.82
N ALA A 90 10.72 6.74 2.45
CA ALA A 90 9.60 7.62 2.10
C ALA A 90 8.80 7.07 0.91
N VAL A 91 9.48 6.63 -0.15
CA VAL A 91 8.82 6.05 -1.33
C VAL A 91 8.08 4.75 -0.97
N ALA A 92 8.73 3.85 -0.22
CA ALA A 92 8.12 2.59 0.20
C ALA A 92 6.85 2.80 1.06
N THR A 93 6.89 3.75 1.99
CA THR A 93 5.73 4.09 2.85
C THR A 93 4.60 4.72 2.05
N LEU A 94 4.89 5.61 1.10
CA LEU A 94 3.89 6.18 0.19
C LEU A 94 3.24 5.12 -0.70
N ILE A 95 4.02 4.20 -1.27
CA ILE A 95 3.51 3.06 -2.05
C ILE A 95 2.56 2.22 -1.18
N ALA A 96 2.95 1.91 0.05
CA ALA A 96 2.12 1.14 0.98
C ALA A 96 0.77 1.82 1.28
N MET A 97 0.78 3.14 1.53
CA MET A 97 -0.45 3.90 1.80
C MET A 97 -1.38 3.95 0.57
N ILE A 98 -0.85 4.25 -0.61
CA ILE A 98 -1.65 4.30 -1.84
C ILE A 98 -2.18 2.91 -2.19
N TYR A 99 -1.35 1.87 -2.09
CA TYR A 99 -1.79 0.50 -2.32
C TYR A 99 -2.91 0.10 -1.36
N GLY A 100 -2.74 0.40 -0.07
CA GLY A 100 -3.76 0.16 0.96
C GLY A 100 -5.09 0.85 0.62
N LEU A 101 -5.05 2.09 0.12
CA LEU A 101 -6.23 2.79 -0.37
C LEU A 101 -6.90 2.08 -1.54
N LEU A 102 -6.13 1.65 -2.54
CA LEU A 102 -6.66 0.93 -3.70
C LEU A 102 -7.35 -0.37 -3.30
N ILE A 103 -6.75 -1.13 -2.37
CA ILE A 103 -7.35 -2.35 -1.81
C ILE A 103 -8.62 -2.04 -1.02
N PHE A 104 -8.60 -0.99 -0.20
CA PHE A 104 -9.79 -0.56 0.55
C PHE A 104 -10.94 -0.20 -0.40
N LEU A 105 -10.69 0.62 -1.43
CA LEU A 105 -11.70 0.99 -2.42
C LEU A 105 -12.25 -0.23 -3.16
N ASP A 106 -11.38 -1.16 -3.55
CA ASP A 106 -11.76 -2.42 -4.21
C ASP A 106 -12.64 -3.29 -3.30
N SER A 107 -12.31 -3.39 -2.01
CA SER A 107 -13.07 -4.17 -1.03
C SER A 107 -14.48 -3.62 -0.79
N VAL A 108 -14.66 -2.29 -0.90
CA VAL A 108 -15.97 -1.62 -0.82
C VAL A 108 -16.72 -1.69 -2.16
N GLY A 109 -16.07 -2.18 -3.24
CA GLY A 109 -16.64 -2.25 -4.58
C GLY A 109 -16.59 -0.93 -5.35
N ILE A 110 -15.77 0.02 -4.91
CA ILE A 110 -15.55 1.31 -5.58
C ILE A 110 -14.50 1.11 -6.67
N MET A 111 -14.88 1.34 -7.91
CA MET A 111 -13.94 1.31 -9.04
C MET A 111 -13.59 2.73 -9.44
N ILE A 112 -12.32 3.12 -9.28
CA ILE A 112 -11.82 4.46 -9.65
C ILE A 112 -12.13 4.78 -11.13
N TRP A 113 -12.11 3.76 -11.99
CA TRP A 113 -12.43 3.87 -13.42
C TRP A 113 -13.92 4.06 -13.73
N LYS A 114 -14.82 3.88 -12.75
CA LYS A 114 -16.28 4.04 -12.89
C LYS A 114 -16.78 5.14 -11.96
N PRO A 115 -16.84 6.41 -12.40
CA PRO A 115 -17.17 7.54 -11.53
C PRO A 115 -18.55 7.43 -10.87
N HIS A 116 -19.49 6.74 -11.52
CA HIS A 116 -20.81 6.47 -10.95
C HIS A 116 -20.74 5.68 -9.63
N THR A 117 -19.78 4.74 -9.50
CA THR A 117 -19.61 3.98 -8.25
C THR A 117 -19.07 4.84 -7.12
N VAL A 118 -18.20 5.81 -7.44
CA VAL A 118 -17.65 6.76 -6.48
C VAL A 118 -18.75 7.65 -5.91
N GLN A 119 -19.62 8.18 -6.76
CA GLN A 119 -20.73 9.03 -6.32
C GLN A 119 -21.71 8.29 -5.39
N ARG A 120 -21.98 7.01 -5.67
CA ARG A 120 -22.85 6.19 -4.84
C ARG A 120 -22.27 5.89 -3.46
N HIS A 121 -20.94 5.84 -3.35
CA HIS A 121 -20.22 5.50 -2.11
C HIS A 121 -19.29 6.64 -1.65
N LEU A 122 -19.74 7.89 -1.81
CA LEU A 122 -18.92 9.08 -1.60
C LEU A 122 -18.38 9.17 -0.16
N GLY A 123 -19.18 8.76 0.84
CA GLY A 123 -18.74 8.73 2.24
C GLY A 123 -17.58 7.77 2.50
N ALA A 124 -17.63 6.55 1.95
CA ALA A 124 -16.55 5.58 2.09
C ALA A 124 -15.29 6.02 1.32
N PHE A 125 -15.47 6.58 0.12
CA PHE A 125 -14.38 7.15 -0.66
C PHE A 125 -13.69 8.31 0.09
N ALA A 126 -14.47 9.27 0.59
CA ALA A 126 -13.95 10.41 1.36
C ALA A 126 -13.23 9.97 2.64
N TYR A 127 -13.75 8.94 3.32
CA TYR A 127 -13.07 8.36 4.49
C TYR A 127 -11.71 7.75 4.13
N GLY A 128 -11.64 6.96 3.06
CA GLY A 128 -10.38 6.36 2.60
C GLY A 128 -9.36 7.40 2.15
N CYS A 129 -9.78 8.39 1.36
CA CYS A 129 -8.89 9.49 0.96
C CYS A 129 -8.47 10.35 2.15
N GLY A 130 -9.40 10.63 3.07
CA GLY A 130 -9.14 11.41 4.28
C GLY A 130 -8.15 10.72 5.22
N SER A 131 -8.24 9.40 5.39
CA SER A 131 -7.31 8.64 6.22
C SER A 131 -5.90 8.65 5.63
N VAL A 132 -5.75 8.46 4.32
CA VAL A 132 -4.44 8.56 3.65
C VAL A 132 -3.89 9.98 3.71
N ALA A 133 -4.71 10.99 3.48
CA ALA A 133 -4.29 12.40 3.58
C ALA A 133 -3.82 12.72 5.01
N MET A 134 -4.52 12.22 6.03
CA MET A 134 -4.13 12.35 7.43
C MET A 134 -2.80 11.63 7.71
N CYS A 135 -2.62 10.39 7.23
CA CYS A 135 -1.34 9.67 7.36
C CYS A 135 -0.19 10.43 6.68
N MET A 136 -0.41 10.93 5.46
CA MET A 136 0.58 11.72 4.73
C MET A 136 0.91 13.03 5.47
N ALA A 137 -0.09 13.73 6.01
CA ALA A 137 0.12 14.90 6.84
C ALA A 137 0.93 14.57 8.10
N THR A 138 0.67 13.44 8.76
CA THR A 138 1.47 13.03 9.93
C THR A 138 2.93 12.75 9.60
N LEU A 139 3.21 12.15 8.43
CA LEU A 139 4.59 11.92 7.97
C LEU A 139 5.30 13.24 7.69
N LEU A 140 4.61 14.21 7.08
CA LEU A 140 5.16 15.54 6.76
C LEU A 140 5.34 16.44 7.99
N LEU A 141 4.47 16.32 8.99
CA LEU A 141 4.56 17.12 10.23
C LEU A 141 5.66 16.60 11.18
N MET A 142 6.06 15.34 11.06
CA MET A 142 7.05 14.71 11.96
C MET A 142 8.19 14.02 11.19
N PRO A 143 8.90 14.71 10.29
CA PRO A 143 9.93 14.09 9.43
C PRO A 143 11.08 13.47 10.26
N GLN A 144 11.41 14.07 11.40
CA GLN A 144 12.45 13.56 12.31
C GLN A 144 12.11 12.20 12.93
N VAL A 145 10.83 11.89 13.10
CA VAL A 145 10.38 10.62 13.69
C VAL A 145 10.48 9.49 12.67
N PHE A 146 10.11 9.79 11.43
CA PHE A 146 10.03 8.80 10.37
C PHE A 146 11.29 8.75 9.50
N GLN A 147 12.25 9.65 9.71
CA GLN A 147 13.45 9.81 8.88
C GLN A 147 13.09 9.92 7.39
N ILE A 148 12.01 10.65 7.10
CA ILE A 148 11.45 10.78 5.76
C ILE A 148 11.99 12.05 5.12
N GLU A 149 12.54 11.88 3.93
CA GLU A 149 12.82 12.98 3.01
C GLU A 149 11.78 13.05 1.89
N TYR A 150 11.68 14.23 1.29
CA TYR A 150 10.77 14.44 0.17
C TYR A 150 11.22 13.60 -1.02
N PRO A 151 10.32 12.78 -1.61
CA PRO A 151 10.66 12.00 -2.79
C PRO A 151 11.03 12.94 -3.94
N ASP A 152 12.10 12.60 -4.67
CA ASP A 152 12.42 13.25 -5.92
C ASP A 152 11.39 12.91 -7.02
N ARG A 153 11.47 13.55 -8.19
CA ARG A 153 10.57 13.34 -9.35
C ARG A 153 10.45 11.86 -9.71
N ALA A 154 11.56 11.12 -9.72
CA ALA A 154 11.57 9.68 -9.96
C ALA A 154 10.89 8.88 -8.83
N GLY A 155 11.04 9.34 -7.58
CA GLY A 155 10.32 8.77 -6.44
C GLY A 155 8.80 8.92 -6.61
N TRP A 156 8.33 10.10 -7.01
CA TRP A 156 6.90 10.34 -7.25
C TRP A 156 6.31 9.49 -8.37
N THR A 157 7.05 9.28 -9.47
CA THR A 157 6.58 8.41 -10.56
C THR A 157 6.47 6.97 -10.08
N LEU A 158 7.43 6.46 -9.31
CA LEU A 158 7.37 5.13 -8.69
C LEU A 158 6.20 5.00 -7.72
N VAL A 159 5.99 6.01 -6.86
CA VAL A 159 4.89 6.07 -5.88
C VAL A 159 3.52 5.96 -6.55
N LEU A 160 3.32 6.54 -7.74
CA LEU A 160 2.06 6.43 -8.46
C LEU A 160 1.97 5.15 -9.31
N PHE A 161 3.07 4.78 -9.96
CA PHE A 161 3.11 3.68 -10.92
C PHE A 161 3.05 2.30 -10.26
N LEU A 162 3.84 2.04 -9.23
CA LEU A 162 3.92 0.70 -8.62
C LEU A 162 2.60 0.24 -7.97
N PRO A 163 1.92 1.04 -7.12
CA PRO A 163 0.69 0.58 -6.49
C PRO A 163 -0.44 0.42 -7.51
N THR A 164 -0.50 1.26 -8.54
CA THR A 164 -1.50 1.12 -9.62
C THR A 164 -1.24 -0.12 -10.47
N ALA A 165 0.02 -0.38 -10.85
CA ALA A 165 0.42 -1.59 -11.56
C ALA A 165 0.15 -2.86 -10.74
N ALA A 166 0.52 -2.85 -9.45
CA ALA A 166 0.27 -3.95 -8.51
C ALA A 166 -1.24 -4.22 -8.35
N HIS A 167 -2.05 -3.17 -8.24
CA HIS A 167 -3.50 -3.30 -8.17
C HIS A 167 -4.11 -3.85 -9.47
N TYR A 168 -3.60 -3.41 -10.63
CA TYR A 168 -4.01 -3.95 -11.92
C TYR A 168 -3.65 -5.43 -12.06
N LEU A 169 -2.44 -5.81 -11.67
CA LEU A 169 -1.96 -7.19 -11.66
C LEU A 169 -2.81 -8.07 -10.74
N LEU A 170 -3.16 -7.57 -9.56
CA LEU A 170 -4.10 -8.23 -8.63
C LEU A 170 -5.45 -8.53 -9.31
N ARG A 171 -6.05 -7.54 -9.97
CA ARG A 171 -7.32 -7.71 -10.70
C ARG A 171 -7.19 -8.66 -11.89
N MET A 172 -6.06 -8.61 -12.60
CA MET A 172 -5.77 -9.53 -13.69
C MET A 172 -5.67 -10.98 -13.18
N LEU A 173 -4.97 -11.21 -12.06
CA LEU A 173 -4.91 -12.52 -11.42
C LEU A 173 -6.29 -13.00 -10.99
N GLN A 174 -7.10 -12.15 -10.37
CA GLN A 174 -8.46 -12.51 -9.95
C GLN A 174 -9.38 -12.88 -11.11
N SER A 175 -9.21 -12.25 -12.27
CA SER A 175 -9.99 -12.57 -13.48
C SER A 175 -9.43 -13.78 -14.26
N SER A 176 -8.21 -14.22 -13.96
CA SER A 176 -7.56 -15.38 -14.57
C SER A 176 -8.41 -16.64 -14.50
N SER A 177 -8.44 -17.38 -15.61
CA SER A 177 -9.10 -18.70 -15.67
C SER A 177 -8.40 -19.73 -14.78
N ILE A 178 -7.10 -19.57 -14.53
CA ILE A 178 -6.29 -20.48 -13.71
C ILE A 178 -6.77 -20.46 -12.26
N LEU A 179 -6.91 -19.27 -11.66
CA LEU A 179 -7.42 -19.10 -10.30
C LEU A 179 -8.86 -19.61 -10.18
N ARG A 180 -9.69 -19.42 -11.21
CA ARG A 180 -11.04 -19.98 -11.26
C ARG A 180 -11.05 -21.52 -11.31
N LYS A 181 -10.13 -22.14 -12.07
CA LYS A 181 -9.99 -23.60 -12.12
C LYS A 181 -9.46 -24.16 -10.81
N LEU A 182 -8.41 -23.55 -10.24
CA LEU A 182 -7.82 -23.95 -8.96
C LEU A 182 -8.86 -23.89 -7.83
N ARG A 183 -9.68 -22.83 -7.82
CA ARG A 183 -10.81 -22.69 -6.89
C ARG A 183 -11.82 -23.83 -7.04
N ARG A 184 -12.14 -24.27 -8.27
CA ARG A 184 -13.07 -25.38 -8.51
C ARG A 184 -12.48 -26.73 -8.06
N SER A 185 -11.21 -26.97 -8.34
CA SER A 185 -10.52 -28.22 -7.95
C SER A 185 -10.43 -28.39 -6.44
N LEU A 186 -10.22 -27.30 -5.68
CA LEU A 186 -10.21 -27.34 -4.20
C LEU A 186 -11.60 -27.49 -3.57
N MET A 187 -12.68 -27.36 -4.35
CA MET A 187 -14.06 -27.53 -3.86
C MET A 187 -14.66 -28.90 -4.16
N GLN A 188 -13.97 -29.77 -4.90
CA GLN A 188 -14.43 -31.13 -5.11
C GLN A 188 -13.97 -31.99 -3.92
N PRO A 189 -14.90 -32.53 -3.11
CA PRO A 189 -14.59 -33.40 -1.99
C PRO A 189 -14.05 -34.76 -2.45
#